data_AF-A0A967W2Q9-F1
#
_entry.id   AF-A0A967W2Q9-F1
#
_cell.length_a   1.000
_cell.length_b   1.000
_cell.length_c   1.000
_cell.angle_alpha   90.00
_cell.angle_beta   90.00
_cell.angle_gamma   90.00
#
_symmetry.space_group_name_H-M   'P 1'
#
loop_
_entity.id
_entity.type
_entity.pdbx_description
1 polymer ?
#
loop_
_entity_poly.entity_id
_entity_poly.type
_entity_poly.pdbx_seq_one_letter_code
_entity_poly.pdbx_strand_id
1 'polypeptide(L)'
;MDTEKVNKWLTLGANLGVLAGIMLVAFEINQANLTTRAEMISGFQDRWIAMDMSWQDAEFAAAWSKAIENPEELSLSEMIQVSGHIWAFLDQVNSSRRLWALGVMAEPMAPTDLIIANNAAIFFGNEFAQSWWTENKSRMNPEIVMLMDPVIQDISPTRDLEYYERIKARTRD
;
A
#
# COMPACT_ATOMS: atom_id res chain seq x y z
N MET A 1 -47.57 13.87 49.26
CA MET A 1 -46.48 13.23 48.50
C MET A 1 -45.45 14.33 48.25
N ASP A 2 -44.23 14.21 48.76
CA ASP A 2 -43.24 15.31 48.72
C ASP A 2 -42.80 15.59 47.28
N THR A 3 -43.40 16.60 46.65
CA THR A 3 -43.10 17.07 45.30
C THR A 3 -41.60 17.37 45.11
N GLU A 4 -40.91 17.81 46.16
CA GLU A 4 -39.46 18.02 46.15
C GLU A 4 -38.65 16.73 46.03
N LYS A 5 -39.07 15.64 46.69
CA LYS A 5 -38.38 14.35 46.58
C LYS A 5 -38.53 13.80 45.16
N VAL A 6 -39.74 13.89 44.60
CA VAL A 6 -40.01 13.49 43.21
C VAL A 6 -39.17 14.31 42.22
N ASN A 7 -39.06 15.62 42.40
CA ASN A 7 -38.28 16.50 41.53
C ASN A 7 -36.75 16.23 41.60
N LYS A 8 -36.24 15.89 42.80
CA LYS A 8 -34.84 15.47 42.97
C LYS A 8 -34.54 14.15 42.27
N TRP A 9 -35.43 13.17 42.38
CA TRP A 9 -35.29 11.88 41.69
C TRP A 9 -35.41 12.03 40.16
N LEU A 10 -36.29 12.89 39.68
CA LEU A 10 -36.40 13.22 38.25
C LEU A 10 -35.13 13.88 37.72
N THR A 11 -34.60 14.88 38.43
CA THR A 11 -33.35 15.54 38.04
C THR A 11 -32.15 14.57 38.06
N LEU A 12 -32.08 13.69 39.07
CA LEU A 12 -31.05 12.66 39.14
C LEU A 12 -31.16 11.67 37.97
N GLY A 13 -32.37 11.18 37.68
CA GLY A 13 -32.61 10.30 36.54
C GLY A 13 -32.29 10.95 35.20
N ALA A 14 -32.61 12.24 35.04
CA ALA A 14 -32.26 13.00 33.84
C ALA A 14 -30.73 13.13 33.67
N ASN A 15 -30.00 13.46 34.75
CA ASN A 15 -28.55 13.57 34.71
C ASN A 15 -27.88 12.21 34.42
N LEU A 16 -28.38 11.12 35.01
CA LEU A 16 -27.90 9.77 34.73
C LEU A 16 -28.20 9.35 33.29
N GLY A 17 -29.38 9.70 32.76
CA GLY A 17 -29.74 9.46 31.37
C GLY A 17 -28.83 10.20 30.40
N VAL A 18 -28.49 11.47 30.66
CA VAL A 18 -27.53 12.24 29.86
C VAL A 18 -26.14 11.59 29.90
N LEU A 19 -25.65 11.21 31.08
CA LEU A 19 -24.36 10.53 31.21
C LEU A 19 -24.33 9.19 30.46
N ALA A 20 -25.39 8.38 30.59
CA ALA A 20 -25.53 7.13 29.86
C ALA A 20 -25.56 7.36 28.33
N GLY A 21 -26.26 8.40 27.87
CA GLY A 21 -26.29 8.79 26.46
C GLY A 21 -24.91 9.20 25.93
N ILE A 22 -24.16 10.00 26.69
CA ILE A 22 -22.78 10.39 26.33
C ILE A 22 -21.87 9.17 26.25
N MET A 23 -21.97 8.24 27.22
CA MET A 23 -21.18 7.00 27.21
C MET A 23 -21.52 6.12 26.01
N LEU A 24 -22.80 6.01 25.65
CA LEU A 24 -23.23 5.26 24.47
C LEU A 24 -22.66 5.86 23.18
N VAL A 25 -22.77 7.18 23.00
CA VAL A 25 -22.21 7.88 21.83
C VAL A 25 -20.70 7.70 21.76
N ALA A 26 -19.99 7.82 22.89
CA ALA A 26 -18.54 7.60 22.92
C ALA A 26 -18.17 6.16 22.50
N PHE A 27 -18.97 5.17 22.93
CA PHE A 27 -18.79 3.77 22.54
C PHE A 27 -19.08 3.53 21.05
N GLU A 28 -20.13 4.15 20.51
CA GLU A 28 -20.49 4.09 19.08
C GLU A 28 -19.41 4.72 18.20
N ILE A 29 -18.88 5.89 18.58
CA ILE A 29 -17.77 6.54 17.86
C ILE A 29 -16.53 5.65 17.85
N ASN A 30 -16.20 5.02 18.98
CA ASN A 30 -15.05 4.12 19.04
C ASN A 30 -15.22 2.90 18.11
N GLN A 31 -16.40 2.28 18.11
CA GLN A 31 -16.69 1.16 17.21
C GLN A 31 -16.68 1.56 15.73
N ALA A 32 -17.25 2.73 15.39
CA ALA A 32 -17.24 3.26 14.04
C ALA A 32 -15.80 3.50 13.55
N ASN A 33 -14.93 4.02 14.42
CA ASN A 33 -13.52 4.22 14.11
C ASN A 33 -12.79 2.89 13.89
N LEU A 34 -13.04 1.86 14.71
CA LEU A 34 -12.45 0.53 14.53
C LEU A 34 -12.88 -0.12 13.21
N THR A 35 -14.17 -0.01 12.86
CA THR A 35 -14.71 -0.56 11.60
C THR A 35 -14.10 0.16 10.40
N THR A 36 -14.11 1.49 10.41
CA THR A 36 -13.54 2.34 9.35
C THR A 36 -12.04 2.05 9.17
N ARG A 37 -11.30 1.85 10.27
CA ARG A 37 -9.90 1.44 10.24
C ARG A 37 -9.71 0.08 9.57
N ALA A 38 -10.52 -0.90 9.93
CA ALA A 38 -10.47 -2.24 9.34
C ALA A 38 -10.76 -2.22 7.84
N GLU A 39 -11.74 -1.43 7.40
CA GLU A 39 -12.06 -1.25 5.97
C GLU A 39 -10.91 -0.61 5.20
N MET A 40 -10.23 0.41 5.75
CA MET A 40 -9.07 1.00 5.10
C MET A 40 -7.89 0.02 4.98
N ILE A 41 -7.65 -0.80 6.00
CA ILE A 41 -6.61 -1.84 5.97
C ILE A 41 -6.97 -2.92 4.93
N SER A 42 -8.22 -3.40 4.94
CA SER A 42 -8.71 -4.38 3.95
C SER A 42 -8.56 -3.82 2.55
N GLY A 43 -9.03 -2.61 2.29
CA GLY A 43 -8.92 -1.99 0.97
C GLY A 43 -7.48 -1.76 0.52
N PHE A 44 -6.53 -1.56 1.44
CA PHE A 44 -5.11 -1.54 1.10
C PHE A 44 -4.61 -2.94 0.68
N GLN A 45 -4.98 -3.99 1.42
CA GLN A 45 -4.61 -5.37 1.10
C GLN A 45 -5.23 -5.85 -0.22
N ASP A 46 -6.51 -5.52 -0.47
CA ASP A 46 -7.22 -5.88 -1.69
C ASP A 46 -6.53 -5.30 -2.94
N ARG A 47 -5.99 -4.07 -2.84
CA ARG A 47 -5.23 -3.49 -3.96
C ARG A 47 -3.86 -4.16 -4.16
N TRP A 48 -3.21 -4.66 -3.11
CA TRP A 48 -2.02 -5.49 -3.25
C TRP A 48 -2.33 -6.81 -3.94
N ILE A 49 -3.39 -7.49 -3.50
CA ILE A 49 -3.85 -8.75 -4.11
C ILE A 49 -4.19 -8.53 -5.58
N ALA A 50 -4.89 -7.45 -5.93
CA ALA A 50 -5.22 -7.13 -7.31
C ALA A 50 -3.96 -6.91 -8.18
N MET A 51 -2.92 -6.29 -7.61
CA MET A 51 -1.63 -6.13 -8.28
C MET A 51 -0.90 -7.47 -8.43
N ASP A 52 -0.91 -8.32 -7.41
CA ASP A 52 -0.33 -9.67 -7.47
C ASP A 52 -1.04 -10.53 -8.53
N MET A 53 -2.36 -10.38 -8.66
CA MET A 53 -3.15 -11.06 -9.68
C MET A 53 -2.83 -10.58 -11.09
N SER A 54 -2.41 -9.33 -11.30
CA SER A 54 -2.09 -8.85 -12.66
C SER A 54 -0.88 -9.57 -13.26
N TRP A 55 0.02 -10.10 -12.43
CA TRP A 55 1.15 -10.93 -12.89
C TRP A 55 0.74 -12.27 -13.49
N GLN A 56 -0.47 -12.74 -13.19
CA GLN A 56 -0.97 -14.02 -13.70
C GLN A 56 -1.60 -13.89 -15.09
N ASP A 57 -1.80 -12.66 -15.58
CA ASP A 57 -2.24 -12.41 -16.94
C ASP A 57 -1.09 -12.70 -17.93
N ALA A 58 -1.36 -13.54 -18.94
CA ALA A 58 -0.34 -14.01 -19.85
C ALA A 58 0.22 -12.90 -20.76
N GLU A 59 -0.61 -11.93 -21.15
CA GLU A 59 -0.17 -10.80 -21.97
C GLU A 59 0.74 -9.88 -21.16
N PHE A 60 0.33 -9.55 -19.93
CA PHE A 60 1.15 -8.75 -19.03
C PHE A 60 2.46 -9.47 -18.67
N ALA A 61 2.43 -10.76 -18.35
CA ALA A 61 3.62 -11.54 -18.06
C ALA A 61 4.61 -11.53 -19.23
N ALA A 62 4.13 -11.66 -20.48
CA ALA A 62 4.96 -11.56 -21.67
C ALA A 62 5.57 -10.15 -21.84
N ALA A 63 4.77 -9.10 -21.62
CA ALA A 63 5.25 -7.71 -21.66
C ALA A 63 6.33 -7.45 -20.59
N TRP A 64 6.12 -7.94 -19.36
CA TRP A 64 7.08 -7.78 -18.28
C TRP A 64 8.37 -8.60 -18.52
N SER A 65 8.25 -9.83 -19.02
CA SER A 65 9.42 -10.63 -19.43
C SER A 65 10.22 -9.90 -20.50
N LYS A 66 9.57 -9.31 -21.50
CA LYS A 66 10.25 -8.51 -22.51
C LYS A 66 10.94 -7.28 -21.91
N ALA A 67 10.32 -6.60 -20.94
CA ALA A 67 10.95 -5.48 -20.23
C ALA A 67 12.21 -5.89 -19.45
N ILE A 68 12.30 -7.15 -19.01
CA ILE A 68 13.49 -7.70 -18.35
C ILE A 68 14.55 -8.10 -19.38
N GLU A 69 14.17 -8.79 -20.45
CA GLU A 69 15.12 -9.46 -21.35
C GLU A 69 15.58 -8.55 -22.50
N ASN A 70 14.68 -7.82 -23.14
CA ASN A 70 14.93 -7.01 -24.35
C ASN A 70 14.01 -5.75 -24.35
N PRO A 71 14.24 -4.78 -23.45
CA PRO A 71 13.34 -3.65 -23.23
C PRO A 71 13.14 -2.75 -24.46
N GLU A 72 14.09 -2.71 -25.38
CA GLU A 72 14.04 -1.98 -26.65
C GLU A 72 13.01 -2.54 -27.64
N GLU A 73 12.58 -3.80 -27.45
CA GLU A 73 11.57 -4.45 -28.30
C GLU A 73 10.14 -4.23 -27.79
N LEU A 74 9.96 -3.52 -26.66
CA LEU A 74 8.64 -3.20 -26.13
C LEU A 74 7.85 -2.34 -27.13
N SER A 75 6.67 -2.84 -27.49
CA SER A 75 5.68 -2.02 -28.17
C SER A 75 5.13 -0.93 -27.24
N LEU A 76 4.53 0.10 -27.84
CA LEU A 76 3.90 1.18 -27.06
C LEU A 76 2.82 0.67 -26.09
N SER A 77 2.02 -0.32 -26.50
CA SER A 77 0.99 -0.93 -25.64
C SER A 77 1.60 -1.68 -24.47
N GLU A 78 2.67 -2.45 -24.69
CA GLU A 78 3.37 -3.18 -23.62
C GLU A 78 4.02 -2.18 -22.64
N MET A 79 4.66 -1.12 -23.16
CA MET A 79 5.22 -0.04 -22.34
C MET A 79 4.15 0.60 -21.43
N ILE A 80 2.94 0.86 -21.95
CA ILE A 80 1.83 1.41 -21.16
C ILE A 80 1.42 0.45 -20.04
N GLN A 81 1.31 -0.84 -20.33
CA GLN A 81 0.94 -1.85 -19.32
C GLN A 81 1.99 -1.94 -18.21
N VAL A 82 3.26 -2.11 -18.57
CA VAL A 82 4.39 -2.19 -17.62
C VAL A 82 4.49 -0.89 -16.81
N SER A 83 4.36 0.28 -17.45
CA SER A 83 4.35 1.57 -16.75
C SER A 83 3.20 1.70 -15.75
N GLY A 84 2.00 1.24 -16.13
CA GLY A 84 0.84 1.23 -15.24
C GLY A 84 1.07 0.38 -14.00
N HIS A 85 1.78 -0.74 -14.15
CA HIS A 85 2.14 -1.59 -13.04
C HIS A 85 3.16 -0.95 -12.08
N ILE A 86 4.18 -0.27 -12.61
CA ILE A 86 5.13 0.49 -11.78
C ILE A 86 4.41 1.62 -11.02
N TRP A 87 3.49 2.34 -11.69
CA TRP A 87 2.65 3.34 -11.03
C TRP A 87 1.82 2.75 -9.89
N ALA A 88 1.19 1.59 -10.10
CA ALA A 88 0.38 0.93 -9.08
C ALA A 88 1.21 0.62 -7.82
N PHE A 89 2.45 0.15 -7.98
CA PHE A 89 3.35 -0.08 -6.85
C PHE A 89 3.69 1.22 -6.10
N LEU A 90 4.04 2.29 -6.81
CA LEU A 90 4.33 3.59 -6.18
C LEU A 90 3.11 4.16 -5.44
N ASP A 91 1.91 3.92 -5.95
CA ASP A 91 0.66 4.27 -5.28
C ASP A 91 0.44 3.45 -3.99
N GLN A 92 0.89 2.19 -3.94
CA GLN A 92 0.88 1.42 -2.68
C GLN A 92 1.86 1.98 -1.66
N VAL A 93 3.06 2.38 -2.09
CA VAL A 93 4.03 3.04 -1.19
C VAL A 93 3.45 4.33 -0.63
N ASN A 94 2.84 5.16 -1.47
CA ASN A 94 2.13 6.37 -1.05
C ASN A 94 0.98 6.07 -0.09
N SER A 95 0.17 5.06 -0.40
CA SER A 95 -0.98 4.65 0.41
C SER A 95 -0.54 4.18 1.78
N SER A 96 0.46 3.30 1.86
CA SER A 96 1.03 2.82 3.11
C SER A 96 1.50 4.00 3.97
N ARG A 97 2.26 4.92 3.40
CA ARG A 97 2.77 6.08 4.13
C ARG A 97 1.65 6.93 4.73
N ARG A 98 0.59 7.19 3.96
CA ARG A 98 -0.58 7.95 4.42
C ARG A 98 -1.31 7.22 5.54
N LEU A 99 -1.52 5.91 5.41
CA LEU A 99 -2.21 5.11 6.41
C LEU A 99 -1.41 5.02 7.72
N TRP A 100 -0.09 4.94 7.66
CA TRP A 100 0.79 5.05 8.83
C TRP A 100 0.75 6.44 9.46
N ALA A 101 0.85 7.51 8.67
CA ALA A 101 0.80 8.88 9.17
C ALA A 101 -0.53 9.23 9.87
N LEU A 102 -1.63 8.58 9.47
CA LEU A 102 -2.95 8.72 10.08
C LEU A 102 -3.16 7.81 11.31
N GLY A 103 -2.21 6.95 11.66
CA GLY A 103 -2.36 5.95 12.73
C GLY A 103 -3.33 4.82 12.39
N VAL A 104 -3.75 4.71 11.12
CA VAL A 104 -4.59 3.61 10.62
C VAL A 104 -3.76 2.33 10.60
N MET A 105 -2.53 2.38 10.11
CA MET A 105 -1.58 1.27 10.27
C MET A 105 -0.82 1.42 11.60
N ALA A 106 -0.59 0.30 12.27
CA ALA A 106 0.20 0.21 13.49
C ALA A 106 0.86 -1.17 13.57
N GLU A 107 1.82 -1.33 14.47
CA GLU A 107 2.43 -2.63 14.78
C GLU A 107 1.35 -3.71 15.03
N PRO A 108 1.50 -4.92 14.48
CA PRO A 108 2.70 -5.49 13.85
C PRO A 108 2.76 -5.32 12.32
N MET A 109 2.01 -4.38 11.74
CA MET A 109 2.04 -4.18 10.29
C MET A 109 3.42 -3.70 9.83
N ALA A 110 3.80 -4.03 8.59
CA ALA A 110 5.06 -3.56 8.03
C ALA A 110 5.03 -2.03 7.83
N PRO A 111 6.04 -1.28 8.32
CA PRO A 111 6.18 0.13 7.99
C PRO A 111 6.55 0.31 6.52
N THR A 112 6.39 1.53 6.02
CA THR A 112 6.51 1.81 4.57
C THR A 112 7.91 1.54 4.03
N ASP A 113 8.95 1.82 4.82
CA ASP A 113 10.35 1.49 4.53
C ASP A 113 10.56 -0.02 4.34
N LEU A 114 9.91 -0.86 5.15
CA LEU A 114 9.99 -2.32 4.98
C LEU A 114 9.26 -2.79 3.71
N ILE A 115 8.13 -2.17 3.35
CA ILE A 115 7.45 -2.44 2.07
C ILE A 115 8.38 -2.11 0.91
N ILE A 116 9.06 -0.97 0.94
CA ILE A 116 10.02 -0.56 -0.08
C ILE A 116 11.18 -1.56 -0.12
N ALA A 117 11.80 -1.88 1.01
CA ALA A 117 12.95 -2.78 1.10
C ALA A 117 12.65 -4.18 0.54
N ASN A 118 11.44 -4.69 0.78
CA ASN A 118 11.06 -6.04 0.32
C ASN A 118 10.69 -6.09 -1.16
N ASN A 119 10.12 -5.00 -1.70
CA ASN A 119 9.46 -5.05 -3.01
C ASN A 119 10.17 -4.24 -4.10
N ALA A 120 10.93 -3.18 -3.78
CA ALA A 120 11.52 -2.31 -4.79
C ALA A 120 12.36 -3.09 -5.82
N ALA A 121 13.10 -4.11 -5.37
CA ALA A 121 13.91 -4.96 -6.25
C ALA A 121 13.10 -5.81 -7.24
N ILE A 122 11.82 -6.08 -6.96
CA ILE A 122 10.91 -6.80 -7.87
C ILE A 122 10.47 -5.89 -9.02
N PHE A 123 10.27 -4.61 -8.75
CA PHE A 123 9.77 -3.65 -9.74
C PHE A 123 10.89 -2.97 -10.51
N PHE A 124 12.04 -2.73 -9.88
CA PHE A 124 13.15 -1.95 -10.44
C PHE A 124 14.41 -2.79 -10.71
N GLY A 125 14.28 -4.12 -10.74
CA GLY A 125 15.35 -5.07 -11.01
C GLY A 125 15.70 -5.26 -12.50
N ASN A 126 15.18 -4.40 -13.37
CA ASN A 126 15.37 -4.41 -14.82
C ASN A 126 15.67 -3.00 -15.38
N GLU A 127 16.34 -2.94 -16.52
CA GLU A 127 16.75 -1.69 -17.20
C GLU A 127 15.57 -0.80 -17.58
N PHE A 128 14.46 -1.39 -18.04
CA PHE A 128 13.27 -0.64 -18.41
C PHE A 128 12.74 0.18 -17.23
N ALA A 129 12.52 -0.46 -16.08
CA ALA A 129 11.92 0.18 -14.92
C ALA A 129 12.82 1.28 -14.32
N GLN A 130 14.14 1.10 -14.33
CA GLN A 130 15.07 2.15 -13.88
C GLN A 130 15.12 3.34 -14.85
N SER A 131 15.07 3.07 -16.16
CA SER A 131 14.97 4.13 -17.17
C SER A 131 13.65 4.89 -17.03
N TRP A 132 12.55 4.16 -16.84
CA TRP A 132 11.24 4.71 -16.57
C TRP A 132 11.23 5.58 -15.31
N TRP A 133 11.89 5.15 -14.23
CA TRP A 133 12.05 5.94 -13.00
C TRP A 133 12.75 7.26 -13.28
N THR A 134 13.87 7.21 -14.01
CA THR A 134 14.67 8.38 -14.37
C THR A 134 13.85 9.42 -15.13
N GLU A 135 13.02 8.97 -16.08
CA GLU A 135 12.15 9.85 -16.87
C GLU A 135 10.99 10.45 -16.06
N ASN A 136 10.46 9.73 -15.07
CA ASN A 136 9.21 10.11 -14.40
C ASN A 136 9.38 10.72 -13.01
N LYS A 137 10.50 10.49 -12.31
CA LYS A 137 10.67 10.89 -10.90
C LYS A 137 10.52 12.39 -10.65
N SER A 138 10.85 13.23 -11.64
CA SER A 138 10.70 14.70 -11.55
C SER A 138 9.24 15.16 -11.43
N ARG A 139 8.28 14.33 -11.84
CA ARG A 139 6.83 14.61 -11.79
C ARG A 139 6.17 14.07 -10.52
N MET A 140 6.92 13.34 -9.69
CA MET A 140 6.39 12.64 -8.53
C MET A 140 6.47 13.50 -7.27
N ASN A 141 5.79 13.04 -6.21
CA ASN A 141 5.94 13.62 -4.88
C ASN A 141 7.41 13.53 -4.43
N PRO A 142 8.07 14.65 -4.04
CA PRO A 142 9.46 14.65 -3.60
C PRO A 142 9.78 13.69 -2.46
N GLU A 143 8.83 13.43 -1.55
CA GLU A 143 9.02 12.50 -0.45
C GLU A 143 9.11 11.05 -0.94
N ILE A 144 8.36 10.69 -1.99
CA ILE A 144 8.47 9.35 -2.61
C ILE A 144 9.81 9.21 -3.32
N VAL A 145 10.26 10.26 -4.01
CA VAL A 145 11.58 10.26 -4.64
C VAL A 145 12.67 10.09 -3.57
N MET A 146 12.59 10.82 -2.45
CA MET A 146 13.54 10.69 -1.35
C MET A 146 13.61 9.27 -0.75
N LEU A 147 12.47 8.56 -0.70
CA LEU A 147 12.39 7.20 -0.18
C LEU A 147 12.85 6.15 -1.20
N MET A 148 12.47 6.30 -2.47
CA MET A 148 12.68 5.30 -3.51
C MET A 148 14.03 5.44 -4.21
N ASP A 149 14.49 6.66 -4.49
CA ASP A 149 15.68 6.93 -5.31
C ASP A 149 16.95 6.26 -4.75
N PRO A 150 17.23 6.31 -3.42
CA PRO A 150 18.39 5.60 -2.87
C PRO A 150 18.28 4.08 -3.03
N VAL A 151 17.09 3.51 -2.81
CA VAL A 151 16.87 2.07 -2.90
C VAL A 151 17.00 1.59 -4.35
N ILE A 152 16.49 2.36 -5.31
CA ILE A 152 16.59 2.05 -6.73
C ILE A 152 18.05 2.12 -7.21
N GLN A 153 18.83 3.10 -6.73
CA GLN A 153 20.26 3.22 -7.07
C GLN A 153 21.10 2.03 -6.61
N ASP A 154 20.70 1.35 -5.53
CA ASP A 154 21.37 0.16 -5.01
C ASP A 154 20.95 -1.15 -5.72
N ILE A 155 19.91 -1.10 -6.57
CA ILE A 155 19.42 -2.27 -7.31
C ILE A 155 20.15 -2.38 -8.65
N SER A 156 20.75 -3.55 -8.92
CA SER A 156 21.32 -3.83 -10.25
C SER A 156 20.22 -3.84 -11.33
N PRO A 157 20.42 -3.19 -12.48
CA PRO A 157 19.45 -3.20 -13.57
C PRO A 157 19.34 -4.56 -14.29
N THR A 158 20.22 -5.51 -13.98
CA THR A 158 20.16 -6.91 -14.48
C THR A 158 19.69 -7.90 -13.43
N ARG A 159 19.29 -7.42 -12.25
CA ARG A 159 19.00 -8.25 -11.07
C ARG A 159 17.95 -9.31 -11.33
N ASP A 160 16.88 -8.99 -12.06
CA ASP A 160 15.80 -9.93 -12.35
C ASP A 160 16.24 -11.05 -13.29
N LEU A 161 17.01 -10.71 -14.33
CA LEU A 161 17.57 -11.68 -15.25
C LEU A 161 18.56 -12.61 -14.55
N GLU A 162 19.44 -12.05 -13.71
CA GLU A 162 20.37 -12.85 -12.90
C GLU A 162 19.63 -13.74 -11.89
N TYR A 163 18.53 -13.25 -11.30
CA TYR A 163 17.70 -14.03 -10.39
C TYR A 163 17.07 -15.23 -11.09
N TYR A 164 16.51 -15.02 -12.29
CA TYR A 164 15.96 -16.10 -13.11
C TYR A 164 17.02 -17.16 -13.44
N GLU A 165 18.20 -16.76 -13.91
CA GLU A 165 19.28 -17.71 -14.24
C GLU A 165 19.79 -18.46 -13.00
N ARG A 166 19.84 -17.82 -11.82
CA ARG A 166 20.16 -18.52 -10.56
C ARG A 166 19.12 -19.58 -10.18
N ILE A 167 17.83 -19.32 -10.35
CA ILE A 167 16.77 -20.31 -10.08
C ILE A 167 16.88 -21.48 -11.06
N LYS A 168 17.05 -21.17 -12.35
CA LYS A 168 17.20 -22.17 -13.41
C LYS A 168 18.41 -23.06 -13.22
N ALA A 169 19.53 -22.51 -12.74
CA ALA A 169 20.70 -23.31 -12.38
C ALA A 169 20.39 -24.29 -11.23
N ARG A 170 19.69 -23.84 -10.18
CA ARG A 170 19.34 -24.66 -9.00
C ARG A 170 18.28 -25.73 -9.26
N THR A 171 17.49 -25.59 -10.33
CA THR A 171 16.43 -26.55 -10.68
C THR A 171 16.90 -27.65 -11.63
N ARG A 172 18.14 -27.55 -12.11
CA ARG A 172 18.79 -28.57 -12.97
C ARG A 172 19.63 -29.57 -12.20
N ASP A 173 19.87 -29.33 -10.90
CA ASP A 173 20.53 -30.23 -9.95
C ASP A 173 19.51 -31.06 -9.16
#